data_AF-A0A397BAN8-F1
#
_entry.id   AF-A0A397BAN8-F1
#
_cell.length_a   1.000
_cell.length_b   1.000
_cell.length_c   1.000
_cell.angle_alpha   90.00
_cell.angle_beta   90.00
_cell.angle_gamma   90.00
#
_symmetry.space_group_name_H-M   'P 1'
#
loop_
_entity.id
_entity.type
_entity.pdbx_description
1 polymer ?
#
loop_
_entity_poly.entity_id
_entity_poly.type
_entity_poly.pdbx_seq_one_letter_code
_entity_poly.pdbx_strand_id
1 'polypeptide(L)'
;MKAPSKKTAAEVEKEVHTHFAKTVYFNGLWKDFLTKASVIVGAMALYQSYNLLKVANFTFRFALVYEALSALIVVLNLLFLHRATANPLLVFKAVFALAVLQLAWFGHNTYNLIQHQVQGDLNNDQLPLGAMGFLVTWAADRYMLHNEVTAERASTEVRDLTKKLN
;
A
#
# COMPACT_ATOMS: atom_id res chain seq x y z
N MET A 1 -7.92 14.85 45.68
CA MET A 1 -7.87 13.93 44.54
C MET A 1 -9.23 13.27 44.39
N LYS A 2 -9.99 13.57 43.33
CA LYS A 2 -11.27 12.92 43.04
C LYS A 2 -10.96 11.49 42.60
N ALA A 3 -11.49 10.50 43.32
CA ALA A 3 -11.41 9.09 42.90
C ALA A 3 -11.93 8.97 41.46
N PRO A 4 -11.30 8.18 40.58
CA PRO A 4 -11.83 7.96 39.25
C PRO A 4 -13.23 7.37 39.40
N SER A 5 -14.22 8.13 38.94
CA SER A 5 -15.61 7.68 38.82
C SER A 5 -15.57 6.32 38.13
N LYS A 6 -16.01 5.25 38.81
CA LYS A 6 -16.17 3.92 38.20
C LYS A 6 -17.14 4.10 37.03
N LYS A 7 -16.61 4.14 35.81
CA LYS A 7 -17.43 4.12 34.59
C LYS A 7 -18.33 2.89 34.69
N THR A 8 -19.62 3.07 34.45
CA THR A 8 -20.56 1.94 34.43
C THR A 8 -20.23 1.02 33.27
N ALA A 9 -20.50 -0.28 33.39
CA ALA A 9 -20.20 -1.26 32.34
C ALA A 9 -20.76 -0.85 30.96
N ALA A 10 -21.94 -0.21 30.94
CA ALA A 10 -22.57 0.33 29.74
C ALA A 10 -21.81 1.53 29.12
N GLU A 11 -21.13 2.36 29.93
CA GLU A 11 -20.31 3.47 29.42
C GLU A 11 -19.01 2.96 28.80
N VAL A 12 -18.39 1.94 29.41
CA VAL A 12 -17.20 1.27 28.87
C VAL A 12 -17.51 0.56 27.57
N GLU A 13 -18.64 -0.17 27.51
CA GLU A 13 -19.11 -0.83 26.29
C GLU A 13 -19.37 0.17 25.16
N LYS A 14 -20.06 1.27 25.44
CA LYS A 14 -20.30 2.34 24.46
C LYS A 14 -19.00 2.98 23.97
N GLU A 15 -18.04 3.23 24.84
CA GLU A 15 -16.74 3.82 24.50
C GLU A 15 -15.90 2.88 23.63
N VAL A 16 -15.91 1.58 23.93
CA VAL A 16 -15.21 0.53 23.16
C VAL A 16 -15.83 0.36 21.78
N HIS A 17 -17.16 0.32 21.67
CA HIS A 17 -17.84 0.29 20.36
C HIS A 17 -17.57 1.56 19.55
N THR A 18 -17.52 2.73 20.21
CA THR A 18 -17.19 3.99 19.54
C THR A 18 -15.74 4.00 19.05
N HIS A 19 -14.79 3.48 19.84
CA HIS A 19 -13.39 3.33 19.43
C HIS A 19 -13.24 2.33 18.27
N PHE A 20 -13.92 1.19 18.33
CA PHE A 20 -13.94 0.20 17.26
C PHE A 20 -14.49 0.80 15.96
N ALA A 21 -15.63 1.48 16.02
CA ALA A 21 -16.22 2.15 14.85
C ALA A 21 -15.29 3.22 14.25
N LYS A 22 -14.59 3.99 15.09
CA LYS A 22 -13.58 4.96 14.64
C LYS A 22 -12.40 4.28 13.95
N THR A 23 -11.89 3.18 14.50
CA THR A 23 -10.78 2.42 13.89
C THR A 23 -11.17 1.85 12.53
N VAL A 24 -12.36 1.26 12.42
CA VAL A 24 -12.88 0.72 11.15
C VAL A 24 -13.11 1.84 10.12
N TYR A 25 -13.69 2.97 10.54
CA TYR A 25 -13.89 4.13 9.66
C TYR A 25 -12.56 4.71 9.16
N PHE A 26 -11.58 4.89 10.05
CA PHE A 26 -10.26 5.39 9.70
C PHE A 26 -9.53 4.43 8.76
N ASN A 27 -9.68 3.13 8.98
CA ASN A 27 -9.12 2.11 8.09
C ASN A 27 -9.78 2.17 6.69
N GLY A 28 -11.09 2.38 6.61
CA GLY A 28 -11.79 2.62 5.35
C GLY A 28 -11.25 3.84 4.60
N LEU A 29 -11.09 4.97 5.29
CA LEU A 29 -10.53 6.19 4.70
C LEU A 29 -9.11 6.01 4.16
N TRP A 30 -8.25 5.32 4.91
CA TRP A 30 -6.89 5.01 4.47
C TRP A 30 -6.86 4.11 3.25
N LYS A 31 -7.71 3.08 3.22
CA LYS A 31 -7.83 2.20 2.06
C LYS A 31 -8.26 2.96 0.81
N ASP A 32 -9.22 3.87 0.95
CA ASP A 32 -9.65 4.76 -0.14
C ASP A 32 -8.53 5.69 -0.61
N PHE A 33 -7.78 6.27 0.32
CA PHE A 33 -6.62 7.10 0.00
C PHE A 33 -5.54 6.30 -0.77
N LEU A 34 -5.18 5.12 -0.29
CA LEU A 34 -4.18 4.24 -0.92
C LEU A 34 -4.64 3.75 -2.30
N THR A 35 -5.93 3.51 -2.47
CA THR A 35 -6.53 3.15 -3.76
C THR A 35 -6.35 4.30 -4.75
N LYS A 36 -6.73 5.52 -4.37
CA LYS A 36 -6.57 6.71 -5.21
C LYS A 36 -5.11 7.00 -5.52
N ALA A 37 -4.22 6.88 -4.54
CA ALA A 37 -2.78 7.04 -4.74
C ALA A 37 -2.25 6.01 -5.75
N SER A 38 -2.65 4.74 -5.63
CA SER A 38 -2.27 3.67 -6.56
C SER A 38 -2.78 3.96 -7.98
N VAL A 39 -4.01 4.45 -8.13
CA VAL A 39 -4.57 4.85 -9.43
C VAL A 39 -3.77 6.00 -10.05
N ILE A 40 -3.37 7.00 -9.27
CA ILE A 40 -2.53 8.11 -9.75
C ILE A 40 -1.17 7.60 -10.22
N VAL A 41 -0.53 6.71 -9.44
CA VAL A 41 0.75 6.08 -9.82
C VAL A 41 0.61 5.30 -11.13
N GLY A 42 -0.48 4.55 -11.30
CA GLY A 42 -0.78 3.85 -12.56
C GLY A 42 -0.99 4.81 -13.73
N ALA A 43 -1.74 5.89 -13.53
CA ALA A 43 -1.95 6.92 -14.55
C ALA A 43 -0.64 7.60 -14.96
N MET A 44 0.26 7.90 -14.00
CA MET A 44 1.59 8.44 -14.28
C MET A 44 2.44 7.47 -15.10
N ALA A 45 2.47 6.19 -14.74
CA ALA A 45 3.21 5.15 -15.48
C ALA A 45 2.70 5.01 -16.94
N LEU A 46 1.38 5.04 -17.12
CA LEU A 46 0.77 5.00 -18.46
C LEU A 46 1.09 6.27 -19.28
N TYR A 47 1.02 7.44 -18.65
CA TYR A 47 1.40 8.70 -19.29
C TYR A 47 2.88 8.70 -19.72
N GLN A 48 3.77 8.24 -18.84
CA GLN A 48 5.20 8.10 -19.13
C GLN A 48 5.43 7.12 -20.29
N SER A 49 4.75 5.97 -20.28
CA SER A 49 4.79 4.98 -21.37
C SER A 49 4.39 5.60 -22.70
N TYR A 50 3.28 6.34 -22.73
CA TYR A 50 2.79 7.02 -23.92
C TYR A 50 3.79 8.08 -24.41
N ASN A 51 4.35 8.88 -23.51
CA ASN A 51 5.33 9.90 -23.88
C ASN A 51 6.61 9.27 -24.47
N LEU A 52 7.10 8.19 -23.86
CA LEU A 52 8.25 7.43 -24.37
C LEU A 52 7.99 6.86 -25.76
N LEU A 53 6.81 6.29 -26.00
CA LEU A 53 6.40 5.81 -27.32
C LEU A 53 6.38 6.94 -28.34
N LYS A 54 5.78 8.08 -28.00
CA LYS A 54 5.68 9.25 -28.88
C LYS A 54 7.06 9.79 -29.25
N VAL A 55 7.94 9.97 -28.27
CA VAL A 55 9.33 10.45 -28.50
C VAL A 55 10.15 9.44 -29.30
N ALA A 56 9.88 8.15 -29.16
CA ALA A 56 10.55 7.09 -29.89
C ALA A 56 9.96 6.83 -31.29
N ASN A 57 9.04 7.66 -31.80
CA ASN A 57 8.28 7.40 -33.04
C ASN A 57 7.65 5.99 -33.06
N PHE A 58 7.09 5.56 -31.92
CA PHE A 58 6.50 4.23 -31.70
C PHE A 58 7.48 3.05 -31.85
N THR A 59 8.78 3.31 -31.74
CA THR A 59 9.80 2.26 -31.67
C THR A 59 9.87 1.67 -30.27
N PHE A 60 10.01 0.35 -30.18
CA PHE A 60 10.17 -0.34 -28.90
C PHE A 60 11.46 0.07 -28.18
N ARG A 61 11.36 0.35 -26.88
CA ARG A 61 12.49 0.68 -25.99
C ARG A 61 12.36 -0.05 -24.67
N PHE A 62 13.47 -0.46 -24.08
CA PHE A 62 13.48 -1.10 -22.76
C PHE A 62 12.89 -0.22 -21.65
N ALA A 63 12.99 1.11 -21.77
CA ALA A 63 12.28 2.07 -20.92
C ALA A 63 10.76 1.84 -20.84
N LEU A 64 10.13 1.33 -21.91
CA LEU A 64 8.69 1.00 -21.91
C LEU A 64 8.38 -0.24 -21.07
N VAL A 65 9.28 -1.23 -21.07
CA VAL A 65 9.15 -2.43 -20.23
C VAL A 65 9.19 -2.04 -18.75
N TYR A 66 10.02 -1.05 -18.42
CA TYR A 66 10.10 -0.51 -17.07
C TYR A 66 8.79 0.15 -16.60
N GLU A 67 8.12 0.91 -17.47
CA GLU A 67 6.82 1.50 -17.14
C GLU A 67 5.68 0.48 -17.16
N ALA A 68 5.73 -0.51 -18.06
CA ALA A 68 4.80 -1.64 -18.03
C ALA A 68 4.91 -2.42 -16.72
N LEU A 69 6.14 -2.58 -16.19
CA LEU A 69 6.39 -3.15 -14.88
C LEU A 69 5.78 -2.29 -13.76
N SER A 70 5.91 -0.95 -13.80
CA SER A 70 5.20 -0.05 -12.87
C SER A 70 3.69 -0.27 -12.90
N ALA A 71 3.09 -0.32 -14.09
CA ALA A 71 1.65 -0.52 -14.24
C ALA A 71 1.19 -1.88 -13.72
N LEU A 72 1.96 -2.94 -13.99
CA LEU A 72 1.69 -4.28 -13.46
C LEU A 72 1.76 -4.33 -11.93
N ILE A 73 2.78 -3.69 -11.34
CA ILE A 73 2.91 -3.56 -9.88
C ILE A 73 1.69 -2.84 -9.30
N VAL A 74 1.20 -1.77 -9.93
CA VAL A 74 0.00 -1.04 -9.48
C VAL A 74 -1.24 -1.94 -9.50
N VAL A 75 -1.47 -2.68 -10.58
CA VAL A 75 -2.62 -3.58 -10.70
C VAL A 75 -2.59 -4.64 -9.59
N LEU A 76 -1.43 -5.28 -9.41
CA LEU A 76 -1.27 -6.30 -8.37
C LEU A 76 -1.35 -5.69 -6.96
N ASN A 77 -0.87 -4.46 -6.76
CA ASN A 77 -1.00 -3.74 -5.49
C ASN A 77 -2.47 -3.43 -5.16
N LEU A 78 -3.28 -3.06 -6.15
CA LEU A 78 -4.72 -2.89 -5.98
C LEU A 78 -5.41 -4.21 -5.62
N LEU A 79 -5.05 -5.32 -6.29
CA LEU A 79 -5.57 -6.64 -5.94
C LEU A 79 -5.21 -7.05 -4.51
N PHE A 80 -3.99 -6.73 -4.08
CA PHE A 80 -3.53 -6.93 -2.70
C PHE A 80 -4.35 -6.08 -1.71
N LEU A 81 -4.45 -4.77 -1.95
CA LEU A 81 -5.17 -3.82 -1.10
C LEU A 81 -6.65 -4.17 -0.92
N HIS A 82 -7.31 -4.60 -2.00
CA HIS A 82 -8.72 -5.00 -1.96
C HIS A 82 -8.92 -6.44 -1.49
N ARG A 83 -7.87 -7.22 -1.27
CA ARG A 83 -7.93 -8.66 -0.99
C ARG A 83 -8.80 -9.39 -2.02
N ALA A 84 -8.74 -8.97 -3.28
CA ALA A 84 -9.65 -9.40 -4.34
C ALA A 84 -9.44 -10.87 -4.79
N THR A 85 -8.38 -11.51 -4.31
CA THR A 85 -8.02 -12.90 -4.62
C THR A 85 -8.20 -13.81 -3.42
N ALA A 86 -8.51 -15.09 -3.68
CA ALA A 86 -8.62 -16.12 -2.63
C ALA A 86 -7.35 -16.28 -1.76
N ASN A 87 -6.17 -15.89 -2.27
CA ASN A 87 -4.91 -15.97 -1.53
C ASN A 87 -4.11 -14.65 -1.64
N PRO A 88 -4.39 -13.65 -0.77
CA PRO A 88 -3.73 -12.35 -0.79
C PRO A 88 -2.20 -12.42 -0.59
N LEU A 89 -1.72 -13.48 0.07
CA LEU A 89 -0.29 -13.71 0.30
C LEU A 89 0.47 -13.97 -1.00
N LEU A 90 -0.15 -14.65 -1.96
CA LEU A 90 0.46 -14.89 -3.28
C LEU A 90 0.60 -13.59 -4.06
N VAL A 91 -0.44 -12.75 -4.03
CA VAL A 91 -0.40 -11.42 -4.67
C VAL A 91 0.70 -10.58 -4.03
N PHE A 92 0.79 -10.55 -2.69
CA PHE A 92 1.88 -9.86 -1.99
C PHE A 92 3.26 -10.33 -2.47
N LYS A 93 3.52 -11.64 -2.54
CA LYS A 93 4.80 -12.18 -3.00
C LYS A 93 5.12 -11.76 -4.44
N ALA A 94 4.11 -11.79 -5.32
CA ALA A 94 4.25 -11.37 -6.70
C ALA A 94 4.60 -9.87 -6.79
N VAL A 95 3.84 -9.01 -6.11
CA VAL A 95 4.11 -7.55 -6.09
C VAL A 95 5.49 -7.28 -5.50
N PHE A 96 5.84 -7.94 -4.39
CA PHE A 96 7.12 -7.76 -3.73
C PHE A 96 8.29 -8.16 -4.64
N ALA A 97 8.21 -9.30 -5.30
CA ALA A 97 9.25 -9.74 -6.23
C ALA A 97 9.42 -8.76 -7.40
N LEU A 98 8.32 -8.28 -7.99
CA LEU A 98 8.35 -7.31 -9.08
C LEU A 98 8.87 -5.94 -8.62
N ALA A 99 8.52 -5.50 -7.41
CA ALA A 99 9.03 -4.26 -6.84
C ALA A 99 10.54 -4.35 -6.58
N VAL A 100 11.04 -5.47 -6.05
CA VAL A 100 12.48 -5.70 -5.87
C VAL A 100 13.20 -5.72 -7.21
N LEU A 101 12.63 -6.39 -8.23
CA LEU A 101 13.16 -6.39 -9.59
C LEU A 101 13.26 -4.95 -10.14
N GLN A 102 12.19 -4.16 -10.00
CA GLN A 102 12.16 -2.78 -10.47
C GLN A 102 13.20 -1.91 -9.77
N LEU A 103 13.33 -2.04 -8.45
CA LEU A 103 14.32 -1.30 -7.65
C LEU A 103 15.75 -1.71 -7.99
N ALA A 104 16.02 -3.01 -8.21
CA ALA A 104 17.32 -3.49 -8.64
C ALA A 104 17.69 -2.94 -10.03
N TRP A 105 16.72 -2.92 -10.96
CA TRP A 105 16.93 -2.36 -12.29
C TRP A 105 17.20 -0.85 -12.23
N PHE A 106 16.44 -0.11 -11.42
CA PHE A 106 16.66 1.31 -11.16
C PHE A 106 18.05 1.57 -10.54
N GLY A 107 18.40 0.81 -9.50
CA GLY A 107 19.68 0.92 -8.81
C GLY A 107 20.85 0.60 -9.73
N HIS A 108 20.73 -0.41 -10.59
CA HIS A 108 21.76 -0.76 -11.57
C HIS A 108 21.99 0.37 -12.59
N ASN A 109 20.91 0.94 -13.16
CA ASN A 109 21.02 2.10 -14.07
C ASN A 109 21.64 3.31 -13.36
N THR A 110 21.21 3.58 -12.13
CA THR A 110 21.69 4.73 -11.34
C THR A 110 23.17 4.56 -11.00
N TYR A 111 23.59 3.37 -10.62
CA TYR A 111 25.00 3.06 -10.35
C TYR A 111 25.86 3.22 -11.60
N ASN A 112 25.43 2.69 -12.75
CA ASN A 112 26.15 2.83 -14.01
C ASN A 112 26.28 4.30 -14.43
N LEU A 113 25.23 5.08 -14.26
CA LEU A 113 25.25 6.52 -14.57
C LEU A 113 26.22 7.28 -13.64
N ILE A 114 26.21 7.00 -12.34
CA ILE A 114 27.06 7.70 -11.36
C ILE A 114 28.54 7.29 -11.48
N GLN A 115 28.82 5.99 -11.58
CA GLN A 115 30.18 5.46 -11.50
C GLN A 115 30.87 5.36 -12.86
N HIS A 116 30.13 4.98 -13.90
CA HIS A 116 30.69 4.73 -15.22
C HIS A 116 30.36 5.83 -16.24
N GLN A 117 29.50 6.80 -15.87
CA GLN A 117 28.96 7.84 -16.77
C GLN A 117 28.36 7.27 -18.06
N VAL A 118 27.90 6.02 -18.01
CA VAL A 118 27.21 5.36 -19.11
C VAL A 118 25.72 5.65 -18.97
N GLN A 119 25.13 6.29 -19.97
CA GLN A 119 23.67 6.39 -20.05
C GLN A 119 23.09 4.98 -20.21
N GLY A 120 22.30 4.57 -19.23
CA GLY A 120 21.55 3.32 -19.28
C GLY A 120 20.26 3.45 -20.10
N ASP A 121 19.42 2.42 -20.03
CA ASP A 121 18.16 2.34 -20.78
C ASP A 121 17.04 3.20 -20.19
N LEU A 122 17.22 3.69 -18.96
CA LEU A 122 16.26 4.55 -18.26
C LEU A 122 16.60 6.03 -18.46
N ASN A 123 15.56 6.84 -18.68
CA ASN A 123 15.71 8.30 -18.65
C ASN A 123 15.97 8.78 -17.21
N ASN A 124 16.65 9.91 -17.05
CA ASN A 124 16.97 10.50 -15.73
C ASN A 124 15.74 10.77 -14.86
N ASP A 125 14.58 11.00 -15.48
CA ASP A 125 13.32 11.32 -14.78
C ASP A 125 12.43 10.07 -14.54
N GLN A 126 12.88 8.87 -14.92
CA GLN A 126 12.12 7.64 -14.71
C GLN A 126 12.33 7.06 -13.31
N LEU A 127 11.44 7.42 -12.40
CA LEU A 127 11.40 6.89 -11.04
C LEU A 127 10.72 5.51 -10.97
N PRO A 128 11.09 4.64 -10.02
CA PRO A 128 10.43 3.35 -9.78
C PRO A 128 9.06 3.53 -9.10
N LEU A 129 8.13 4.24 -9.75
CA LEU A 129 6.87 4.68 -9.15
C LEU A 129 6.00 3.50 -8.67
N GLY A 130 5.99 2.39 -9.40
CA GLY A 130 5.29 1.17 -9.00
C GLY A 130 5.79 0.63 -7.65
N ALA A 131 7.11 0.40 -7.53
CA ALA A 131 7.73 -0.06 -6.30
C ALA A 131 7.55 0.92 -5.14
N MET A 132 7.69 2.23 -5.38
CA MET A 132 7.44 3.26 -4.36
C MET A 132 5.99 3.22 -3.86
N GLY A 133 5.02 3.14 -4.77
CA GLY A 133 3.59 3.05 -4.42
C GLY A 133 3.26 1.77 -3.63
N PHE A 134 3.85 0.64 -4.02
CA PHE A 134 3.72 -0.60 -3.27
C PHE A 134 4.30 -0.51 -1.86
N LEU A 135 5.50 0.06 -1.68
CA LEU A 135 6.12 0.19 -0.36
C LEU A 135 5.25 1.02 0.60
N VAL A 136 4.69 2.13 0.12
CA VAL A 136 3.75 2.95 0.90
C VAL A 136 2.51 2.16 1.27
N THR A 137 1.95 1.42 0.31
CA THR A 137 0.74 0.61 0.54
C THR A 137 0.99 -0.52 1.53
N TRP A 138 2.12 -1.22 1.40
CA TRP A 138 2.52 -2.29 2.31
C TRP A 138 2.81 -1.81 3.72
N ALA A 139 3.53 -0.69 3.85
CA ALA A 139 3.78 -0.08 5.15
C ALA A 139 2.45 0.30 5.82
N ALA A 140 1.54 0.95 5.09
CA ALA A 140 0.23 1.33 5.60
C ALA A 140 -0.61 0.10 5.99
N ASP A 141 -0.66 -0.96 5.17
CA ASP A 141 -1.39 -2.20 5.47
C ASP A 141 -0.91 -2.84 6.79
N ARG A 142 0.41 -2.82 7.07
CA ARG A 142 0.96 -3.33 8.35
C ARG A 142 0.50 -2.54 9.56
N TYR A 143 0.46 -1.22 9.46
CA TYR A 143 -0.04 -0.38 10.55
C TYR A 143 -1.56 -0.55 10.74
N MET A 144 -2.32 -0.70 9.67
CA MET A 144 -3.78 -0.83 9.71
C MET A 144 -4.25 -2.18 10.26
N LEU A 145 -3.63 -3.28 9.84
CA LEU A 145 -3.95 -4.63 10.32
C LEU A 145 -3.63 -4.83 11.80
N HIS A 146 -2.56 -4.21 12.28
CA HIS A 146 -2.21 -4.27 13.70
C HIS A 146 -3.27 -3.58 14.57
N ASN A 147 -3.82 -2.46 14.09
CA ASN A 147 -4.84 -1.71 14.81
C ASN A 147 -6.22 -2.40 14.80
N GLU A 148 -6.58 -3.06 13.70
CA GLU A 148 -7.85 -3.77 13.58
C GLU A 148 -7.93 -4.99 14.52
N VAL A 149 -6.90 -5.84 14.52
CA VAL A 149 -6.83 -7.04 15.40
C VAL A 149 -6.82 -6.64 16.88
N THR A 150 -6.13 -5.56 17.22
CA THR A 150 -6.09 -5.04 18.61
C THR A 150 -7.45 -4.48 19.03
N ALA A 151 -8.14 -3.77 18.13
CA ALA A 151 -9.47 -3.24 18.39
C ALA A 151 -10.54 -4.35 18.48
N GLU A 152 -10.46 -5.38 17.64
CA GLU A 152 -11.37 -6.53 17.67
C GLU A 152 -11.21 -7.32 18.99
N ARG A 153 -9.97 -7.63 19.38
CA ARG A 153 -9.65 -8.28 20.67
C ARG A 153 -10.18 -7.50 21.86
N ALA A 154 -9.95 -6.19 21.89
CA ALA A 154 -10.47 -5.32 22.94
C ALA A 154 -12.01 -5.33 22.99
N SER A 155 -12.68 -5.37 21.84
CA SER A 155 -14.15 -5.46 21.79
C SER A 155 -14.68 -6.81 22.32
N THR A 156 -14.01 -7.92 21.98
CA THR A 156 -14.39 -9.25 22.47
C THR A 156 -14.14 -9.41 23.96
N GLU A 157 -13.00 -8.92 24.46
CA GLU A 157 -12.67 -8.97 25.89
C GLU A 157 -13.67 -8.18 26.73
N VAL A 158 -14.08 -6.99 26.27
CA VAL A 158 -15.09 -6.17 26.93
C VAL A 158 -16.45 -6.86 26.91
N ARG A 159 -16.86 -7.44 25.77
CA ARG A 159 -18.13 -8.19 25.67
C ARG A 159 -18.17 -9.39 26.61
N ASP A 160 -17.05 -10.11 26.74
CA ASP A 160 -16.95 -11.28 27.61
C ASP A 160 -16.88 -10.89 29.09
N LEU A 161 -16.26 -9.76 29.43
CA LEU A 161 -16.30 -9.19 30.78
C LEU A 161 -17.72 -8.76 31.17
N THR A 162 -18.45 -8.08 30.28
CA THR A 162 -19.84 -7.68 30.52
C THR A 162 -20.76 -8.88 30.71
N LYS A 163 -20.58 -9.95 29.92
CA LYS A 163 -21.33 -11.22 30.09
C LYS A 163 -21.02 -11.96 31.39
N LYS A 164 -19.83 -11.77 31.98
CA LYS A 164 -19.45 -12.37 33.28
C LYS A 164 -19.89 -11.53 34.48
N LEU A 165 -20.19 -10.25 34.26
CA LEU A 165 -20.61 -9.29 35.29
C LEU A 165 -22.13 -9.19 35.45
N ASN A 166 -22.90 -9.61 34.44
CA ASN A 166 -24.35 -9.86 34.52
C ASN A 166 -24.61 -11.33 34.87
#